data_AF-A0A3L7ACD0-F1
#
_entry.id   AF-A0A3L7ACD0-F1
#
_cell.length_a   1.000
_cell.length_b   1.000
_cell.length_c   1.000
_cell.angle_alpha   90.00
_cell.angle_beta   90.00
_cell.angle_gamma   90.00
#
_symmetry.space_group_name_H-M   'P 1'
#
loop_
_entity.id
_entity.type
_entity.pdbx_description
1 polymer ?
#
loop_
_entity_poly.entity_id
_entity_poly.type
_entity_poly.pdbx_seq_one_letter_code
_entity_poly.pdbx_strand_id
1 'polypeptide(L)'
;MAPDGTLHIIANVHSSEMRYWYSVSASDPLNFAFAKSMVVPPQYNDKGARSDIEGYVTYPDFFTGNDGVFRLKWRQGWSNVGQIYVYEYDSATTSWSNPLGRQPVRNGWVTDEYRSPYPDRIEYNPADDFYYMSYTWRTRSSVAALTTINLIRTKDFKSWTSAAGTPLPPPYSSTTPTPWSRTFQKTRACTTRT
;
A
#
# COMPACT_ATOMS: atom_id res chain seq x y z
N MET A 1 14.20 3.93 10.97
CA MET A 1 14.60 3.03 12.07
C MET A 1 13.35 2.70 12.84
N ALA A 2 13.19 1.45 13.25
CA ALA A 2 12.04 1.04 14.07
C ALA A 2 12.20 1.53 15.53
N PRO A 3 11.14 1.56 16.35
CA PRO A 3 11.17 2.04 17.73
C PRO A 3 12.15 1.30 18.64
N ASP A 4 12.47 0.04 18.33
CA ASP A 4 13.47 -0.77 19.02
C ASP A 4 14.92 -0.47 18.59
N GLY A 5 15.12 0.48 17.67
CA GLY A 5 16.43 0.85 17.13
C GLY A 5 16.91 0.00 15.96
N THR A 6 16.14 -1.01 15.53
CA THR A 6 16.54 -1.87 14.41
C THR A 6 16.37 -1.18 13.05
N LEU A 7 17.25 -1.52 12.11
CA LEU A 7 17.17 -1.13 10.71
C LEU A 7 16.31 -2.14 9.94
N HIS A 8 15.49 -1.65 9.02
CA HIS A 8 14.58 -2.42 8.18
C HIS A 8 14.73 -2.00 6.74
N ILE A 9 14.93 -2.95 5.84
CA ILE A 9 15.24 -2.70 4.43
C ILE A 9 14.41 -3.62 3.56
N ILE A 10 13.69 -3.04 2.60
CA ILE A 10 13.12 -3.76 1.47
C ILE A 10 13.67 -3.12 0.20
N ALA A 11 14.34 -3.92 -0.62
CA ALA A 11 15.05 -3.41 -1.78
C ALA A 11 14.99 -4.39 -2.96
N ASN A 12 15.25 -3.86 -4.16
CA ASN A 12 15.27 -4.63 -5.40
C ASN A 12 13.95 -5.41 -5.64
N VAL A 13 12.83 -4.68 -5.53
CA VAL A 13 11.47 -5.19 -5.73
C VAL A 13 10.75 -4.37 -6.81
N HIS A 14 10.30 -5.06 -7.86
CA HIS A 14 9.40 -4.50 -8.87
C HIS A 14 8.49 -5.60 -9.38
N SER A 15 7.32 -5.75 -8.75
CA SER A 15 6.45 -6.91 -8.92
C SER A 15 7.20 -8.23 -8.72
N SER A 16 8.08 -8.24 -7.71
CA SER A 16 8.97 -9.36 -7.38
C SER A 16 8.68 -9.89 -5.98
N GLU A 17 9.18 -11.06 -5.63
CA GLU A 17 9.03 -11.61 -4.27
C GLU A 17 9.56 -10.63 -3.21
N MET A 18 8.92 -10.61 -2.03
CA MET A 18 9.40 -9.86 -0.88
C MET A 18 10.85 -10.21 -0.55
N ARG A 19 11.64 -9.16 -0.41
CA ARG A 19 13.07 -9.21 -0.09
C ARG A 19 13.31 -8.26 1.07
N TYR A 20 13.23 -8.81 2.28
CA TYR A 20 13.25 -8.04 3.51
C TYR A 20 14.48 -8.42 4.33
N TRP A 21 15.25 -7.40 4.71
CA TRP A 21 16.37 -7.51 5.63
C TRP A 21 16.09 -6.65 6.86
N TYR A 22 16.52 -7.13 8.01
CA TYR A 22 16.46 -6.37 9.25
C TYR A 22 17.73 -6.60 10.07
N SER A 23 18.19 -5.56 10.77
CA SER A 23 19.31 -5.71 11.69
C SER A 23 18.90 -6.60 12.86
N VAL A 24 19.70 -7.58 13.23
CA VAL A 24 19.39 -8.51 14.33
C VAL A 24 19.46 -7.85 15.71
N SER A 25 20.14 -6.70 15.82
CA SER A 25 20.21 -5.90 17.03
C SER A 25 20.38 -4.42 16.69
N ALA A 26 19.80 -3.54 17.51
CA ALA A 26 20.04 -2.10 17.45
C ALA A 26 21.49 -1.71 17.78
N SER A 27 22.18 -2.51 18.60
CA SER A 27 23.58 -2.28 18.96
C SER A 27 24.57 -2.70 17.88
N ASP A 28 24.12 -3.46 16.88
CA ASP A 28 24.91 -3.94 15.75
C ASP A 28 24.10 -3.79 14.44
N PRO A 29 23.92 -2.54 13.97
CA PRO A 29 23.02 -2.24 12.86
C PRO A 29 23.52 -2.74 11.50
N LEU A 30 24.73 -3.31 11.42
CA LEU A 30 25.31 -3.85 10.20
C LEU A 30 25.13 -5.37 10.06
N ASN A 31 24.68 -6.04 11.12
CA ASN A 31 24.42 -7.47 11.10
C ASN A 31 22.95 -7.74 10.74
N PHE A 32 22.70 -8.17 9.51
CA PHE A 32 21.37 -8.33 8.94
C PHE A 32 20.93 -9.80 8.85
N ALA A 33 19.72 -10.07 9.30
CA ALA A 33 18.97 -11.26 8.92
C ALA A 33 18.16 -10.98 7.64
N PHE A 34 17.86 -12.05 6.90
CA PHE A 34 17.01 -12.01 5.72
C PHE A 34 15.75 -12.83 5.95
N ALA A 35 14.60 -12.25 5.60
CA ALA A 35 13.33 -12.95 5.58
C ALA A 35 12.69 -12.83 4.21
N LYS A 36 12.26 -13.97 3.67
CA LYS A 36 11.45 -14.01 2.45
C LYS A 36 10.03 -13.54 2.69
N SER A 37 9.58 -13.45 3.94
CA SER A 37 8.24 -12.99 4.24
C SER A 37 8.17 -12.24 5.55
N MET A 38 7.21 -11.32 5.66
CA MET A 38 6.98 -10.49 6.84
C MET A 38 5.77 -10.97 7.64
N VAL A 39 4.66 -11.32 6.96
CA VAL A 39 3.37 -11.60 7.62
C VAL A 39 2.81 -12.97 7.25
N VAL A 40 3.01 -13.45 6.02
CA VAL A 40 2.38 -14.68 5.52
C VAL A 40 3.40 -15.78 5.23
N PRO A 41 3.14 -17.06 5.53
CA PRO A 41 4.03 -18.13 5.08
C PRO A 41 4.17 -18.11 3.54
N PRO A 42 5.38 -18.20 2.98
CA PRO A 42 5.57 -18.27 1.53
C PRO A 42 4.79 -19.44 0.92
N GLN A 43 4.08 -19.18 -0.17
CA GLN A 43 3.37 -20.19 -0.96
C GLN A 43 3.89 -20.16 -2.40
N TYR A 44 3.95 -21.32 -3.03
CA TYR A 44 4.44 -21.48 -4.39
C TYR A 44 3.43 -22.26 -5.23
N ASN A 45 3.25 -21.87 -6.49
CA ASN A 45 2.46 -22.63 -7.45
C ASN A 45 3.27 -23.80 -8.05
N ASP A 46 2.63 -24.63 -8.87
CA ASP A 46 3.25 -25.80 -9.52
C ASP A 46 4.45 -25.46 -10.42
N LYS A 47 4.63 -24.17 -10.77
CA LYS A 47 5.76 -23.67 -11.57
C LYS A 47 6.88 -23.10 -10.69
N GLY A 48 6.79 -23.25 -9.37
CA GLY A 48 7.76 -22.73 -8.41
C GLY A 48 7.73 -21.22 -8.21
N ALA A 49 6.72 -20.51 -8.74
CA ALA A 49 6.59 -19.07 -8.56
C ALA A 49 5.77 -18.76 -7.30
N ARG A 50 6.18 -17.74 -6.55
CA ARG A 50 5.48 -17.32 -5.35
C ARG A 50 4.05 -16.86 -5.65
N SER A 51 3.09 -17.37 -4.88
CA SER A 51 1.65 -17.20 -5.12
C SER A 51 0.92 -16.52 -3.95
N ASP A 52 1.59 -16.28 -2.82
CA ASP A 52 1.03 -15.50 -1.71
C ASP A 52 1.08 -13.97 -1.97
N ILE A 53 0.48 -13.22 -1.04
CA ILE A 53 0.37 -11.75 -1.10
C ILE A 53 1.73 -11.09 -1.30
N GLU A 54 2.78 -11.60 -0.65
CA GLU A 54 4.14 -11.05 -0.70
C GLU A 54 4.96 -11.57 -1.90
N GLY A 55 4.32 -12.22 -2.88
CA GLY A 55 4.97 -12.68 -4.12
C GLY A 55 5.23 -11.59 -5.17
N TYR A 56 4.53 -10.45 -5.10
CA TYR A 56 4.56 -9.42 -6.14
C TYR A 56 4.66 -8.01 -5.56
N VAL A 57 5.73 -7.72 -4.83
CA VAL A 57 5.96 -6.48 -4.09
C VAL A 57 6.51 -5.38 -4.99
N THR A 58 6.01 -4.15 -4.80
CA THR A 58 6.50 -2.91 -5.42
C THR A 58 6.30 -1.73 -4.46
N TYR A 59 7.16 -0.71 -4.54
CA TYR A 59 7.05 0.57 -3.82
C TYR A 59 6.91 0.44 -2.28
N PRO A 60 7.85 -0.21 -1.60
CA PRO A 60 7.87 -0.19 -0.13
C PRO A 60 8.09 1.23 0.38
N ASP A 61 7.32 1.63 1.39
CA ASP A 61 7.35 2.96 2.01
C ASP A 61 7.18 2.79 3.53
N PHE A 62 8.27 2.97 4.26
CA PHE A 62 8.30 2.89 5.72
C PHE A 62 7.96 4.25 6.34
N PHE A 63 7.13 4.24 7.39
CA PHE A 63 6.78 5.44 8.13
C PHE A 63 6.47 5.11 9.60
N THR A 64 6.66 6.08 10.48
CA THR A 64 6.25 5.98 11.89
C THR A 64 5.06 6.91 12.09
N GLY A 65 3.98 6.38 12.65
CA GLY A 65 2.81 7.18 12.99
C GLY A 65 3.06 8.08 14.21
N ASN A 66 2.15 9.02 14.46
CA ASN A 66 2.16 9.81 15.69
C ASN A 66 1.87 8.96 16.94
N ASP A 67 1.31 7.78 16.75
CA ASP A 67 1.15 6.74 17.78
C ASP A 67 2.45 5.95 18.07
N GLY A 68 3.56 6.31 17.41
CA GLY A 68 4.86 5.64 17.58
C GLY A 68 4.95 4.28 16.88
N VAL A 69 3.88 3.80 16.24
CA VAL A 69 3.87 2.51 15.56
C VAL A 69 4.59 2.64 14.22
N PHE A 70 5.55 1.75 14.00
CA PHE A 70 6.30 1.66 12.76
C PHE A 70 5.55 0.81 11.74
N ARG A 71 5.43 1.34 10.53
CA ARG A 71 4.55 0.80 9.49
C ARG A 71 5.26 0.71 8.16
N LEU A 72 4.75 -0.19 7.34
CA LEU A 72 5.14 -0.36 5.95
C LEU A 72 3.90 -0.28 5.07
N LYS A 73 3.83 0.72 4.20
CA LYS A 73 2.89 0.75 3.07
C LYS A 73 3.61 0.16 1.85
N TRP A 74 2.92 -0.66 1.07
CA TRP A 74 3.46 -1.20 -0.16
C TRP A 74 2.36 -1.56 -1.15
N ARG A 75 2.75 -1.79 -2.41
CA ARG A 75 1.83 -2.17 -3.48
C ARG A 75 2.11 -3.60 -3.95
N GLN A 76 1.09 -4.42 -3.90
CA GLN A 76 1.09 -5.78 -4.45
C GLN A 76 0.64 -5.75 -5.91
N GLY A 77 1.20 -6.64 -6.74
CA GLY A 77 0.73 -6.93 -8.09
C GLY A 77 1.26 -5.99 -9.19
N TRP A 78 0.80 -6.23 -10.42
CA TRP A 78 1.22 -5.48 -11.62
C TRP A 78 0.32 -4.26 -11.89
N SER A 79 0.55 -3.57 -13.00
CA SER A 79 -0.16 -2.33 -13.35
C SER A 79 -1.69 -2.48 -13.51
N ASN A 80 -2.19 -3.70 -13.74
CA ASN A 80 -3.62 -3.96 -13.97
C ASN A 80 -4.30 -4.70 -12.81
N VAL A 81 -3.54 -5.29 -11.87
CA VAL A 81 -4.08 -6.09 -10.75
C VAL A 81 -3.48 -5.64 -9.41
N GLY A 82 -3.24 -4.34 -9.26
CA GLY A 82 -2.60 -3.75 -8.11
C GLY A 82 -3.48 -3.74 -6.86
N GLN A 83 -2.86 -3.88 -5.70
CA GLN A 83 -3.51 -3.74 -4.39
C GLN A 83 -2.59 -2.97 -3.43
N ILE A 84 -3.17 -2.18 -2.52
CA ILE A 84 -2.39 -1.44 -1.49
C ILE A 84 -2.49 -2.19 -0.17
N TYR A 85 -1.36 -2.44 0.46
CA TYR A 85 -1.26 -3.06 1.77
C TYR A 85 -0.54 -2.12 2.76
N VAL A 86 -0.91 -2.23 4.03
CA VAL A 86 -0.20 -1.62 5.15
C VAL A 86 0.08 -2.72 6.16
N TYR A 87 1.33 -2.84 6.62
CA TYR A 87 1.73 -3.69 7.73
C TYR A 87 2.18 -2.83 8.92
N GLU A 88 1.98 -3.35 10.12
CA GLU A 88 2.39 -2.75 11.39
C GLU A 88 3.45 -3.63 12.05
N TYR A 89 4.49 -2.99 12.57
CA TYR A 89 5.58 -3.64 13.29
C TYR A 89 5.31 -3.62 14.79
N ASP A 90 5.43 -4.78 15.42
CA ASP A 90 5.42 -4.94 16.86
C ASP A 90 6.87 -5.12 17.35
N SER A 91 7.39 -4.10 18.04
CA SER A 91 8.74 -4.12 18.60
C SER A 91 8.90 -5.05 19.79
N ALA A 92 7.83 -5.42 20.48
CA ALA A 92 7.91 -6.35 21.60
C ALA A 92 8.17 -7.80 21.13
N THR A 93 7.64 -8.14 19.96
CA THR A 93 7.78 -9.47 19.36
C THR A 93 8.68 -9.50 18.14
N THR A 94 9.24 -8.35 17.74
CA THR A 94 10.05 -8.19 16.51
C THR A 94 9.35 -8.78 15.28
N SER A 95 8.05 -8.55 15.16
CA SER A 95 7.22 -9.19 14.14
C SER A 95 6.32 -8.19 13.42
N TRP A 96 5.83 -8.57 12.23
CA TRP A 96 4.93 -7.76 11.43
C TRP A 96 3.54 -8.37 11.41
N SER A 97 2.52 -7.51 11.30
CA SER A 97 1.14 -7.92 11.14
C SER A 97 0.43 -7.06 10.08
N ASN A 98 -0.67 -7.57 9.53
CA ASN A 98 -1.59 -6.77 8.71
C ASN A 98 -2.82 -6.44 9.57
N PRO A 99 -3.11 -5.16 9.85
CA PRO A 99 -4.24 -4.74 10.70
C PRO A 99 -5.61 -5.12 10.11
N LEU A 100 -5.66 -5.43 8.81
CA LEU A 100 -6.85 -5.86 8.08
C LEU A 100 -6.90 -7.38 7.82
N GLY A 101 -6.09 -8.18 8.52
CA GLY A 101 -6.20 -9.64 8.47
C GLY A 101 -5.99 -10.21 7.07
N ARG A 102 -4.93 -9.76 6.38
CA ARG A 102 -4.57 -10.11 4.99
C ARG A 102 -5.41 -9.44 3.89
N GLN A 103 -6.35 -8.57 4.24
CA GLN A 103 -7.04 -7.75 3.25
C GLN A 103 -6.19 -6.54 2.84
N PRO A 104 -6.31 -6.07 1.59
CA PRO A 104 -5.72 -4.80 1.16
C PRO A 104 -6.54 -3.60 1.65
N VAL A 105 -5.87 -2.46 1.82
CA VAL A 105 -6.51 -1.16 2.04
C VAL A 105 -7.29 -0.71 0.82
N ARG A 106 -6.79 -0.99 -0.39
CA ARG A 106 -7.52 -0.74 -1.65
C ARG A 106 -7.30 -1.89 -2.62
N ASN A 107 -8.40 -2.33 -3.24
CA ASN A 107 -8.41 -3.32 -4.32
C ASN A 107 -9.38 -2.88 -5.41
N GLY A 108 -8.89 -2.64 -6.62
CA GLY A 108 -9.74 -2.27 -7.77
C GLY A 108 -10.24 -3.46 -8.59
N TRP A 109 -9.52 -4.60 -8.53
CA TRP A 109 -9.77 -5.80 -9.32
C TRP A 109 -11.18 -6.37 -9.13
N VAL A 110 -11.70 -6.29 -7.90
CA VAL A 110 -13.07 -6.65 -7.50
C VAL A 110 -14.18 -5.93 -8.26
N THR A 111 -13.93 -4.73 -8.80
CA THR A 111 -14.93 -3.98 -9.59
C THR A 111 -14.61 -3.93 -11.08
N ASP A 112 -13.34 -4.04 -11.43
CA ASP A 112 -12.82 -3.97 -12.79
C ASP A 112 -11.44 -4.62 -12.74
N GLU A 113 -11.28 -5.74 -13.44
CA GLU A 113 -10.08 -6.57 -13.42
C GLU A 113 -8.84 -5.86 -13.97
N TYR A 114 -9.00 -4.68 -14.57
CA TYR A 114 -7.92 -3.83 -15.06
C TYR A 114 -7.70 -2.59 -14.19
N ARG A 115 -8.47 -2.40 -13.11
CA ARG A 115 -8.41 -1.22 -12.24
C ARG A 115 -7.44 -1.44 -11.09
N SER A 116 -6.36 -0.67 -11.11
CA SER A 116 -5.32 -0.68 -10.08
C SER A 116 -5.20 0.64 -9.35
N PRO A 117 -5.08 0.63 -8.02
CA PRO A 117 -4.74 1.81 -7.25
C PRO A 117 -3.22 2.09 -7.34
N TYR A 118 -2.88 3.37 -7.39
CA TYR A 118 -1.52 3.89 -7.25
C TYR A 118 -1.50 4.88 -6.09
N PRO A 119 -0.98 4.47 -4.92
CA PRO A 119 -0.95 5.32 -3.74
C PRO A 119 0.17 6.34 -3.79
N ASP A 120 -0.07 7.47 -3.14
CA ASP A 120 0.98 8.32 -2.61
C ASP A 120 1.34 7.91 -1.17
N ARG A 121 2.22 8.65 -0.51
CA ARG A 121 2.56 8.48 0.91
C ARG A 121 1.32 8.61 1.82
N ILE A 122 1.39 7.94 2.98
CA ILE A 122 0.43 8.13 4.07
C ILE A 122 0.98 9.23 4.99
N GLU A 123 0.18 10.26 5.23
CA GLU A 123 0.58 11.42 6.04
C GLU A 123 -0.37 11.63 7.21
N TYR A 124 0.17 11.94 8.39
CA TYR A 124 -0.61 12.25 9.57
C TYR A 124 -0.95 13.74 9.61
N ASN A 125 -2.22 14.06 9.83
CA ASN A 125 -2.69 15.42 10.07
C ASN A 125 -2.96 15.62 11.57
N PRO A 126 -2.15 16.42 12.29
CA PRO A 126 -2.36 16.67 13.71
C PRO A 126 -3.60 17.51 14.02
N ALA A 127 -4.16 18.23 13.05
CA ALA A 127 -5.31 19.11 13.27
C ALA A 127 -6.62 18.33 13.50
N ASP A 128 -6.75 17.14 12.91
CA ASP A 128 -7.94 16.28 13.04
C ASP A 128 -7.63 14.86 13.53
N ASP A 129 -6.35 14.57 13.77
CA ASP A 129 -5.87 13.29 14.26
C ASP A 129 -6.25 12.13 13.31
N PHE A 130 -6.02 12.35 12.02
CA PHE A 130 -6.20 11.33 10.97
C PHE A 130 -4.93 11.14 10.14
N TYR A 131 -4.71 9.89 9.72
CA TYR A 131 -3.81 9.57 8.62
C TYR A 131 -4.56 9.66 7.31
N TYR A 132 -3.98 10.30 6.32
CA TYR A 132 -4.52 10.48 4.98
C TYR A 132 -3.69 9.73 3.95
N MET A 133 -4.35 9.11 2.96
CA MET A 133 -3.70 8.54 1.78
C MET A 133 -4.43 9.03 0.53
N SER A 134 -3.68 9.69 -0.34
CA SER A 134 -4.15 9.96 -1.70
C SER A 134 -3.80 8.77 -2.61
N TYR A 135 -4.65 8.51 -3.60
CA TYR A 135 -4.35 7.51 -4.62
C TYR A 135 -5.16 7.77 -5.89
N THR A 136 -4.67 7.25 -7.01
CA THR A 136 -5.39 7.29 -8.28
C THR A 136 -5.70 5.89 -8.81
N TRP A 137 -6.74 5.78 -9.61
CA TRP A 137 -7.07 4.56 -10.33
C TRP A 137 -6.48 4.60 -11.73
N ARG A 138 -5.96 3.47 -12.17
CA ARG A 138 -5.54 3.21 -13.54
C ARG A 138 -6.29 2.01 -14.06
N THR A 139 -7.02 2.13 -15.17
CA THR A 139 -7.87 1.05 -15.71
C THR A 139 -7.21 0.26 -16.84
N ARG A 140 -5.96 0.58 -17.24
CA ARG A 140 -5.14 -0.16 -18.23
C ARG A 140 -3.65 0.08 -18.00
N SER A 141 -2.80 -0.67 -18.69
CA SER A 141 -1.34 -0.52 -18.63
C SER A 141 -0.80 0.80 -19.19
N SER A 142 -1.63 1.72 -19.69
CA SER A 142 -1.20 3.05 -20.16
C SER A 142 -1.27 4.07 -19.02
N VAL A 143 -0.26 4.93 -18.90
CA VAL A 143 -0.28 6.05 -17.92
C VAL A 143 -1.37 7.06 -18.25
N ALA A 144 -1.79 7.12 -19.52
CA ALA A 144 -2.91 7.96 -19.94
C ALA A 144 -4.28 7.46 -19.43
N ALA A 145 -4.34 6.25 -18.86
CA ALA A 145 -5.55 5.65 -18.28
C ALA A 145 -5.72 5.94 -16.78
N LEU A 146 -4.94 6.87 -16.23
CA LEU A 146 -5.18 7.41 -14.88
C LEU A 146 -6.46 8.24 -14.90
N THR A 147 -7.36 8.01 -13.94
CA THR A 147 -8.69 8.62 -13.94
C THR A 147 -8.86 9.65 -12.84
N THR A 148 -9.22 9.23 -11.63
CA THR A 148 -9.60 10.11 -10.53
C THR A 148 -8.51 10.14 -9.47
N ILE A 149 -8.38 11.30 -8.81
CA ILE A 149 -7.66 11.41 -7.53
C ILE A 149 -8.68 11.12 -6.43
N ASN A 150 -8.30 10.27 -5.49
CA ASN A 150 -9.13 9.83 -4.37
C ASN A 150 -8.36 10.10 -3.09
N LEU A 151 -9.08 10.44 -2.02
CA LEU A 151 -8.50 10.69 -0.70
C LEU A 151 -9.28 9.90 0.34
N ILE A 152 -8.56 9.09 1.10
CA ILE A 152 -9.10 8.28 2.20
C ILE A 152 -8.34 8.59 3.48
N ARG A 153 -8.95 8.28 4.62
CA ARG A 153 -8.36 8.49 5.93
C ARG A 153 -8.65 7.36 6.92
N THR A 154 -7.82 7.27 7.95
CA THR A 154 -7.96 6.33 9.07
C THR A 154 -7.37 6.91 10.34
N LYS A 155 -7.81 6.42 11.50
CA LYS A 155 -7.15 6.68 12.79
C LYS A 155 -6.32 5.48 13.28
N ASP A 156 -6.72 4.28 12.88
CA ASP A 156 -6.32 3.02 13.52
C ASP A 156 -5.79 1.98 12.52
N PHE A 157 -5.76 2.30 11.22
CA PHE A 157 -5.43 1.41 10.11
C PHE A 157 -6.32 0.16 9.98
N LYS A 158 -7.33 0.02 10.84
CA LYS A 158 -8.32 -1.06 10.87
C LYS A 158 -9.62 -0.65 10.22
N SER A 159 -9.94 0.65 10.27
CA SER A 159 -11.14 1.29 9.74
C SER A 159 -10.76 2.46 8.83
N TRP A 160 -11.29 2.48 7.61
CA TRP A 160 -11.02 3.54 6.65
C TRP A 160 -12.30 4.26 6.22
N THR A 161 -12.19 5.57 6.02
CA THR A 161 -13.27 6.40 5.48
C THR A 161 -12.80 7.19 4.26
N SER A 162 -13.73 7.70 3.46
CA SER A 162 -13.45 8.82 2.57
C SER A 162 -13.02 10.05 3.39
N ALA A 163 -12.40 11.04 2.74
CA ALA A 163 -12.12 12.33 3.39
C ALA A 163 -13.37 13.04 3.94
N ALA A 164 -14.56 12.74 3.38
CA ALA A 164 -15.84 13.27 3.86
C ALA A 164 -16.44 12.45 5.02
N GLY A 165 -15.76 11.41 5.51
CA GLY A 165 -16.21 10.58 6.62
C GLY A 165 -17.10 9.39 6.24
N THR A 166 -17.36 9.17 4.95
CA THR A 166 -18.12 7.98 4.50
C THR A 166 -17.29 6.72 4.77
N PRO A 167 -17.79 5.73 5.54
CA PRO A 167 -17.08 4.47 5.76
C PRO A 167 -16.79 3.76 4.44
N LEU A 168 -15.59 3.18 4.33
CA LEU A 168 -15.25 2.26 3.26
C LEU A 168 -15.50 0.84 3.77
N PRO A 169 -16.48 0.09 3.24
CA PRO A 169 -16.81 -1.23 3.76
C PRO A 169 -15.70 -2.24 3.43
N PRO A 170 -15.40 -3.20 4.33
CA PRO A 170 -14.62 -4.39 4.01
C PRO A 170 -15.37 -5.34 3.04
N PRO A 171 -14.66 -6.10 2.18
CA PRO A 171 -13.27 -5.88 1.82
C PRO A 171 -13.17 -4.47 1.21
N TYR A 172 -12.11 -3.70 1.49
CA TYR A 172 -11.93 -2.29 1.08
C TYR A 172 -11.78 -2.15 -0.46
N SER A 173 -12.82 -2.63 -1.11
CA SER A 173 -13.12 -2.84 -2.50
C SER A 173 -13.83 -1.59 -3.00
N SER A 174 -13.69 -1.30 -4.28
CA SER A 174 -14.04 -0.02 -4.90
C SER A 174 -15.54 0.24 -5.10
N THR A 175 -16.45 -0.44 -4.40
CA THR A 175 -17.90 -0.21 -4.61
C THR A 175 -18.40 1.13 -4.07
N THR A 176 -17.64 1.82 -3.20
CA THR A 176 -18.03 3.13 -2.68
C THR A 176 -17.35 4.27 -3.45
N PRO A 177 -18.11 5.11 -4.19
CA PRO A 177 -17.59 6.37 -4.71
C PRO A 177 -17.12 7.24 -3.54
N THR A 178 -15.85 7.67 -3.55
CA THR A 178 -15.41 8.69 -2.59
C THR A 178 -15.94 10.05 -3.04
N PRO A 179 -16.61 10.85 -2.19
CA PRO A 179 -17.31 12.09 -2.59
C PRO A 179 -16.45 13.18 -3.26
N TRP A 180 -15.13 13.00 -3.33
CA TRP A 180 -14.18 13.93 -3.93
C TRP A 180 -13.56 13.46 -5.25
N SER A 181 -14.13 12.44 -5.91
CA SER A 181 -13.68 12.05 -7.25
C SER A 181 -14.04 13.13 -8.28
N ARG A 182 -13.16 14.12 -8.50
CA ARG A 182 -13.25 14.97 -9.69
C ARG A 182 -12.66 14.21 -10.86
N THR A 183 -13.51 13.81 -11.81
CA THR A 183 -13.08 13.37 -13.13
C THR A 183 -12.52 14.59 -13.87
N PHE A 184 -11.20 14.68 -14.01
CA PHE A 184 -10.62 15.61 -14.98
C PHE A 184 -10.85 15.04 -16.38
N GLN A 185 -11.91 15.46 -17.05
CA GLN A 185 -12.01 15.25 -18.49
C GLN A 185 -10.93 16.09 -19.16
N LYS A 186 -9.91 15.45 -19.73
CA LYS A 186 -9.00 16.10 -20.69
C LYS A 186 -9.84 16.51 -21.91
N THR A 187 -10.27 17.76 -21.97
CA THR A 187 -10.74 18.35 -23.22
C THR A 187 -9.54 18.41 -24.17
N ARG A 188 -9.58 17.61 -25.23
CA ARG A 188 -8.65 17.77 -26.36
C ARG A 188 -9.07 19.02 -27.11
N ALA A 189 -8.43 20.15 -26.84
CA ALA A 189 -8.39 21.27 -27.78
C ALA A 189 -7.07 21.16 -28.56
N CYS A 190 -7.09 20.42 -29.66
CA CYS A 190 -6.10 20.57 -30.72
C CYS A 190 -6.77 21.41 -31.81
N THR A 191 -6.59 22.73 -31.77
CA THR A 191 -6.86 23.59 -32.91
C THR A 191 -5.54 23.84 -33.61
N THR A 192 -5.33 23.13 -34.73
CA THR A 192 -4.37 23.52 -35.74
C THR A 192 -4.76 24.88 -36.29
N ARG A 193 -3.93 25.91 -36.08
CA ARG A 193 -3.96 27.12 -36.91
C ARG A 193 -3.25 26.78 -38.23
N THR A 194 -4.01 26.82 -39.32
CA THR A 194 -3.49 27.04 -40.68
C THR A 194 -3.15 28.51 -40.87
#